data_AF-A0A9X2VFK5-F1
#
_entry.id   AF-A0A9X2VFK5-F1
#
_cell.length_a   1.000
_cell.length_b   1.000
_cell.length_c   1.000
_cell.angle_alpha   90.00
_cell.angle_beta   90.00
_cell.angle_gamma   90.00
#
_symmetry.space_group_name_H-M   'P 1'
#
loop_
_entity.id
_entity.type
_entity.pdbx_description
1 polymer ?
#
loop_
_entity_poly.entity_id
_entity_poly.type
_entity_poly.pdbx_seq_one_letter_code
_entity_poly.pdbx_strand_id
1 'polypeptide(L)'
;MAGAHLPALGREVATRLATSEGADAAFLAGGTAVGLGSGSSDLDVYLVGPGLRESRRQLFADGVRVDVQVLATERLDALVDSVVLDYPAPSRDRVGDADLAVAVRLLTADVVTDTGHLTTLKERLTACPLPLRRRVVSGWARVAYSAVEDVAGLRGSADRLDLDAAATAGHRALLAAGKALAAGCGDLHQGEKWVWHQLARSAPAAFPLDEYRRLAHPGAPEPGSPHGFAELAAFVQTCLVAAMTLGWWEVPLEHWPGWTDGGGPLRRAGFFVPCSSDAGTVVVGPGARLFRAPPEALLVWGLCDGASPDEVVGRAEALRPLAEPWNGLTGRRCHTVLRELADAALIIGAHLED
;
A
#
# COMPACT_ATOMS: atom_id res chain seq x y z
N MET A 1 0.79 32.28 2.78
CA MET A 1 2.10 32.28 3.46
C MET A 1 2.16 31.50 4.78
N ALA A 2 1.10 30.78 5.21
CA ALA A 2 1.13 30.03 6.49
C ALA A 2 1.96 28.72 6.47
N GLY A 3 2.26 28.16 5.29
CA GLY A 3 2.91 26.84 5.17
C GLY A 3 4.41 26.80 5.48
N ALA A 4 5.14 27.92 5.31
CA ALA A 4 6.59 27.95 5.53
C ALA A 4 6.99 28.05 7.02
N HIS A 5 6.06 28.46 7.88
CA HIS A 5 6.32 28.66 9.31
C HIS A 5 6.38 27.34 10.10
N LEU A 6 5.58 26.34 9.72
CA LEU A 6 5.45 25.09 10.48
C LEU A 6 6.75 24.26 10.51
N PRO A 7 7.47 24.05 9.39
CA PRO A 7 8.75 23.33 9.44
C PRO A 7 9.79 24.03 10.30
N ALA A 8 9.89 25.37 10.21
CA ALA A 8 10.84 26.15 11.00
C ALA A 8 10.55 26.04 12.52
N LEU A 9 9.27 26.20 12.90
CA LEU A 9 8.80 26.00 14.27
C LEU A 9 9.09 24.58 14.76
N GLY A 10 8.81 23.57 13.93
CA GLY A 10 9.09 22.17 14.25
C GLY A 10 10.56 21.93 14.54
N ARG A 11 11.47 22.47 13.71
CA ARG A 11 12.93 22.33 13.92
C ARG A 11 13.37 23.00 15.22
N GLU A 12 12.88 24.21 15.50
CA GLU A 12 13.18 24.90 16.76
C GLU A 12 12.73 24.08 17.97
N VAL A 13 11.48 23.61 17.97
CA VAL A 13 10.92 22.80 19.05
C VAL A 13 11.69 21.50 19.22
N ALA A 14 12.00 20.79 18.14
CA ALA A 14 12.77 19.55 18.17
C ALA A 14 14.18 19.75 18.76
N THR A 15 14.91 20.79 18.33
CA THR A 15 16.24 21.11 18.88
C THR A 15 16.17 21.42 20.39
N ARG A 16 15.21 22.26 20.81
CA ARG A 16 15.04 22.62 22.23
C ARG A 16 14.72 21.40 23.08
N LEU A 17 13.81 20.56 22.61
CA LEU A 17 13.41 19.33 23.31
C LEU A 17 14.57 18.33 23.41
N ALA A 18 15.34 18.15 22.34
CA ALA A 18 16.49 17.27 22.33
C ALA A 18 17.52 17.68 23.40
N THR A 19 17.83 18.98 23.49
CA THR A 19 18.74 19.50 24.52
C THR A 19 18.18 19.32 25.93
N SER A 20 16.90 19.61 26.16
CA SER A 20 16.31 19.52 27.50
C SER A 20 16.17 18.09 28.03
N GLU A 21 15.96 17.13 27.13
CA GLU A 21 15.76 15.72 27.47
C GLU A 21 17.05 14.90 27.38
N GLY A 22 18.17 15.53 26.98
CA GLY A 22 19.44 14.84 26.77
C GLY A 22 19.37 13.79 25.66
N ALA A 23 18.60 14.05 24.60
CA ALA A 23 18.52 13.18 23.44
C ALA A 23 19.69 13.47 22.47
N ASP A 24 20.29 12.40 21.95
CA ASP A 24 21.40 12.50 20.99
C ASP A 24 20.93 12.98 19.62
N ALA A 25 19.68 12.70 19.28
CA ALA A 25 19.11 13.04 17.99
C ALA A 25 17.63 13.39 18.07
N ALA A 26 17.17 14.17 17.10
CA ALA A 26 15.76 14.50 16.93
C ALA A 26 15.41 14.66 15.46
N PHE A 27 14.19 14.27 15.10
CA PHE A 27 13.67 14.42 13.75
C PHE A 27 12.19 14.77 13.73
N LEU A 28 11.78 15.43 12.64
CA LEU A 28 10.39 15.69 12.33
C LEU A 28 9.87 14.61 11.38
N ALA A 29 8.62 14.20 11.59
CA ALA A 29 7.94 13.26 10.71
C ALA A 29 6.51 13.73 10.39
N GLY A 30 5.72 12.84 9.81
CA GLY A 30 4.31 13.10 9.53
C GLY A 30 4.08 13.86 8.23
N GLY A 31 2.86 14.33 8.03
CA GLY A 31 2.43 14.96 6.77
C GLY A 31 3.26 16.20 6.43
N THR A 32 3.57 17.03 7.43
CA THR A 32 4.36 18.26 7.26
C THR A 32 5.76 17.98 6.72
N ALA A 33 6.44 16.93 7.21
CA ALA A 33 7.78 16.56 6.76
C ALA A 33 7.82 16.10 5.29
N VAL A 34 6.71 15.56 4.77
CA VAL A 34 6.62 15.01 3.40
C VAL A 34 5.81 15.89 2.44
N GLY A 35 5.63 17.18 2.77
CA GLY A 35 4.91 18.13 1.93
C GLY A 35 3.40 17.87 1.82
N LEU A 36 2.84 17.07 2.73
CA LEU A 36 1.42 16.77 2.87
C LEU A 36 0.80 17.55 4.06
N GLY A 37 1.42 18.65 4.50
CA GLY A 37 0.89 19.47 5.59
C GLY A 37 -0.31 20.31 5.16
N SER A 38 -1.21 20.57 6.10
CA SER A 38 -2.30 21.55 6.03
C SER A 38 -2.16 22.62 7.11
N GLY A 39 -2.94 23.69 7.02
CA GLY A 39 -2.95 24.75 8.06
C GLY A 39 -3.41 24.28 9.45
N SER A 40 -4.00 23.09 9.55
CA SER A 40 -4.41 22.45 10.81
C SER A 40 -3.52 21.26 11.20
N SER A 41 -2.39 21.09 10.52
CA SER A 41 -1.47 19.99 10.80
C SER A 41 -0.73 20.22 12.11
N ASP A 42 -0.58 19.13 12.85
CA ASP A 42 0.30 19.01 13.98
C ASP A 42 1.75 18.80 13.54
N LEU A 43 2.65 18.89 14.52
CA LEU A 43 4.07 18.57 14.38
C LEU A 43 4.34 17.25 15.08
N ASP A 44 4.81 16.25 14.34
CA ASP A 44 5.31 15.00 14.91
C ASP A 44 6.83 15.13 15.17
N VAL A 45 7.24 15.22 16.44
CA VAL A 45 8.65 15.29 16.86
C VAL A 45 9.07 13.98 17.49
N TYR A 46 10.19 13.45 17.03
CA TYR A 46 10.82 12.26 17.61
C TYR A 46 12.13 12.64 18.28
N LEU A 47 12.33 12.19 19.51
CA LEU A 47 13.57 12.31 20.28
C LEU A 47 14.18 10.92 20.44
N VAL A 48 15.48 10.80 20.16
CA VAL A 48 16.19 9.52 20.18
C VAL A 48 17.49 9.65 20.96
N GLY A 49 17.76 8.68 21.82
CA GLY A 49 18.99 8.62 22.60
C GLY A 49 19.13 7.30 23.37
N PRO A 50 20.36 6.93 23.76
CA PRO A 50 20.65 5.69 24.46
C PRO A 50 20.01 5.70 25.85
N GLY A 51 19.31 4.62 26.18
CA GLY A 51 18.68 4.46 27.50
C GLY A 51 17.55 5.45 27.83
N LEU A 52 17.09 6.24 26.85
CA LEU A 52 15.92 7.10 27.05
C LEU A 52 14.68 6.25 27.33
N ARG A 53 13.86 6.69 28.29
CA ARG A 53 12.60 6.03 28.58
C ARG A 53 11.58 6.36 27.51
N GLU A 54 11.10 5.32 26.83
CA GLU A 54 10.06 5.47 25.82
C GLU A 54 8.80 6.12 26.39
N SER A 55 8.33 7.15 25.69
CA SER A 55 7.14 7.87 26.09
C SER A 55 6.51 8.60 24.91
N ARG A 56 5.22 8.91 25.05
CA ARG A 56 4.49 9.77 24.12
C ARG A 56 3.78 10.85 24.92
N ARG A 57 3.90 12.10 24.47
CA ARG A 57 3.21 13.24 25.08
C ARG A 57 2.83 14.28 24.04
N GLN A 58 1.91 15.16 24.41
CA GLN A 58 1.48 16.26 23.57
C GLN A 58 1.79 17.58 24.27
N LEU A 59 2.21 18.57 23.50
CA LEU A 59 2.39 19.94 23.97
C LEU A 59 1.92 20.93 22.90
N PHE A 60 1.92 22.21 23.24
CA PHE A 60 1.61 23.29 22.31
C PHE A 60 2.80 24.24 22.18
N ALA A 61 3.10 24.64 20.95
CA ALA A 61 4.08 25.67 20.62
C ALA A 61 3.43 26.63 19.61
N ASP A 62 3.35 27.92 19.95
CA ASP A 62 2.70 28.95 19.14
C ASP A 62 1.29 28.58 18.64
N GLY A 63 0.51 27.93 19.52
CA GLY A 63 -0.85 27.47 19.21
C GLY A 63 -0.92 26.22 18.32
N VAL A 64 0.22 25.67 17.91
CA VAL A 64 0.31 24.42 17.13
C VAL A 64 0.48 23.24 18.09
N ARG A 65 -0.28 22.17 17.87
CA ARG A 65 -0.10 20.91 18.61
C ARG A 65 1.18 20.22 18.16
N VAL A 66 2.00 19.80 19.12
CA VAL A 66 3.21 19.01 18.91
C VAL A 66 3.05 17.67 19.60
N ASP A 67 3.06 16.60 18.82
CA ASP A 67 3.10 15.23 19.29
C ASP A 67 4.58 14.83 19.43
N VAL A 68 5.03 14.58 20.67
CA VAL A 68 6.41 14.20 20.96
C VAL A 68 6.47 12.70 21.28
N GLN A 69 7.33 11.97 20.58
CA GLN A 69 7.63 10.56 20.83
C GLN A 69 9.10 10.40 21.19
N VAL A 70 9.38 9.81 22.36
CA VAL A 70 10.73 9.49 22.81
C VAL A 70 10.99 8.02 22.52
N LEU A 71 12.09 7.71 21.84
CA LEU A 71 12.51 6.36 21.49
C LEU A 71 13.93 6.09 22.00
N ALA A 72 14.15 4.88 22.50
CA ALA A 72 15.50 4.40 22.78
C ALA A 72 16.23 4.09 21.46
N THR A 73 17.52 4.40 21.39
CA THR A 73 18.37 4.10 20.23
C THR A 73 18.30 2.61 19.87
N GLU A 74 18.41 1.74 20.88
CA GLU A 74 18.43 0.29 20.74
C GLU A 74 17.11 -0.25 20.15
N ARG A 75 16.00 0.42 20.45
CA ARG A 75 14.68 0.08 19.90
C ARG A 75 14.62 0.36 18.41
N LEU A 76 15.19 1.48 17.98
CA LEU A 76 15.20 1.92 16.60
C LEU A 76 16.14 1.06 15.75
N ASP A 77 17.29 0.69 16.31
CA ASP A 77 18.20 -0.30 15.72
C ASP A 77 17.48 -1.63 15.48
N ALA A 78 16.88 -2.21 16.52
CA ALA A 78 16.16 -3.48 16.42
C ALA A 78 14.98 -3.40 15.44
N LEU A 79 14.31 -2.25 15.36
CA LEU A 79 13.26 -2.00 14.38
C LEU A 79 13.82 -2.03 12.95
N VAL A 80 14.86 -1.24 12.67
CA VAL A 80 15.46 -1.19 11.33
C VAL A 80 16.02 -2.56 10.93
N ASP A 81 16.65 -3.28 11.85
CA ASP A 81 17.08 -4.66 11.63
C ASP A 81 15.89 -5.55 11.26
N SER A 82 14.81 -5.54 12.03
CA SER A 82 13.61 -6.34 11.75
C SER A 82 12.93 -6.00 10.41
N VAL A 83 13.10 -4.77 9.92
CA VAL A 83 12.56 -4.32 8.63
C VAL A 83 13.49 -4.71 7.50
N VAL A 84 14.80 -4.50 7.63
CA VAL A 84 15.79 -4.78 6.57
C VAL A 84 16.00 -6.28 6.41
N LEU A 85 15.88 -7.06 7.48
CA LEU A 85 15.89 -8.52 7.41
C LEU A 85 14.70 -9.02 6.58
N ASP A 86 15.01 -10.03 5.77
CA ASP A 86 14.29 -10.48 4.57
C ASP A 86 12.77 -10.64 4.75
N TYR A 87 12.02 -10.27 3.72
CA TYR A 87 10.58 -10.52 3.62
C TYR A 87 10.32 -11.63 2.58
N PRO A 88 9.56 -12.70 2.90
CA PRO A 88 8.72 -12.85 4.09
C PRO A 88 9.47 -13.37 5.32
N ALA A 89 9.38 -12.64 6.44
CA ALA A 89 9.80 -13.14 7.74
C ALA A 89 8.74 -14.13 8.27
N PRO A 90 9.13 -15.19 9.02
CA PRO A 90 8.19 -16.06 9.72
C PRO A 90 7.22 -15.25 10.58
N SER A 91 5.99 -15.74 10.76
CA SER A 91 4.90 -15.02 11.47
C SER A 91 5.24 -14.51 12.88
N ARG A 92 6.27 -15.08 13.52
CA ARG A 92 6.76 -14.68 14.86
C ARG A 92 7.60 -13.40 14.87
N ASP A 93 8.12 -12.98 13.72
CA ASP A 93 8.99 -11.80 13.57
C ASP A 93 8.30 -10.68 12.77
N ARG A 94 6.96 -10.67 12.75
CA ARG A 94 6.20 -9.62 12.05
C ARG A 94 6.33 -8.29 12.80
N VAL A 95 6.94 -7.32 12.11
CA VAL A 95 6.91 -5.91 12.50
C VAL A 95 5.45 -5.45 12.64
N GLY A 96 5.06 -5.01 13.83
CA GLY A 96 3.71 -4.53 14.09
C GLY A 96 3.39 -3.23 13.32
N ASP A 97 2.10 -2.93 13.13
CA ASP A 97 1.67 -1.75 12.35
C ASP A 97 2.24 -0.43 12.92
N ALA A 98 2.33 -0.30 14.25
CA ALA A 98 2.93 0.86 14.93
C ALA A 98 4.43 1.01 14.65
N ASP A 99 5.15 -0.10 14.65
CA ASP A 99 6.59 -0.14 14.37
C ASP A 99 6.88 0.15 12.90
N LEU A 100 6.07 -0.42 12.02
CA LEU A 100 6.13 -0.14 10.59
C LEU A 100 5.90 1.35 10.33
N ALA A 101 4.97 1.98 11.06
CA ALA A 101 4.76 3.42 10.98
C ALA A 101 6.00 4.22 11.40
N VAL A 102 6.69 3.80 12.48
CA VAL A 102 7.95 4.42 12.92
C VAL A 102 9.04 4.26 11.86
N ALA A 103 9.20 3.08 11.25
CA ALA A 103 10.19 2.84 10.20
C ALA A 103 9.95 3.72 8.96
N VAL A 104 8.70 3.85 8.52
CA VAL A 104 8.31 4.78 7.43
C VAL A 104 8.58 6.23 7.82
N ARG A 105 8.25 6.61 9.06
CA ARG A 105 8.48 7.97 9.57
C ARG A 105 9.97 8.28 9.62
N LEU A 106 10.83 7.34 10.03
CA LEU A 106 12.29 7.49 9.99
C LEU A 106 12.80 7.62 8.55
N LEU A 107 12.35 6.77 7.63
CA LEU A 107 12.75 6.84 6.22
C LEU A 107 12.45 8.21 5.61
N THR A 108 11.29 8.78 5.94
CA THR A 108 10.81 10.06 5.39
C THR A 108 11.11 11.27 6.28
N ALA A 109 11.88 11.07 7.35
CA ALA A 109 12.13 12.09 8.36
C ALA A 109 12.94 13.28 7.83
N ASP A 110 12.62 14.47 8.35
CA ASP A 110 13.51 15.63 8.36
C ASP A 110 14.35 15.58 9.65
N VAL A 111 15.63 15.21 9.50
CA VAL A 111 16.57 15.09 10.63
C VAL A 111 16.99 16.49 11.08
N VAL A 112 16.74 16.82 12.33
CA VAL A 112 16.97 18.17 12.90
C VAL A 112 18.29 18.22 13.64
N THR A 113 18.53 17.25 14.51
CA THR A 113 19.79 17.06 15.23
C THR A 113 20.17 15.59 15.15
N ASP A 114 21.44 15.27 14.94
CA ASP A 114 21.92 13.89 14.83
C ASP A 114 23.41 13.80 15.13
N THR A 115 23.80 12.74 15.83
CA THR A 115 25.20 12.35 16.05
C THR A 115 25.74 11.47 14.91
N GLY A 116 24.91 11.20 13.89
CA GLY A 116 25.19 10.39 12.70
C GLY A 116 24.46 9.04 12.71
N HIS A 117 23.89 8.65 13.84
CA HIS A 117 23.22 7.37 14.01
C HIS A 117 21.89 7.30 13.25
N LEU A 118 21.05 8.34 13.33
CA LEU A 118 19.78 8.35 12.59
C LEU A 118 19.99 8.37 11.08
N THR A 119 20.99 9.13 10.63
CA THR A 119 21.40 9.17 9.23
C THR A 119 21.81 7.77 8.75
N THR A 120 22.61 7.05 9.53
CA THR A 120 23.02 5.67 9.21
C THR A 120 21.80 4.73 9.10
N LEU A 121 20.86 4.81 10.03
CA LEU A 121 19.64 3.99 10.00
C LEU A 121 18.73 4.31 8.80
N LYS A 122 18.60 5.59 8.47
CA LYS A 122 17.85 6.05 7.29
C LYS A 122 18.50 5.59 6.00
N GLU A 123 19.83 5.64 5.90
CA GLU A 123 20.59 5.12 4.76
C GLU A 123 20.38 3.61 4.58
N ARG A 124 20.37 2.83 5.67
CA ARG A 124 20.08 1.38 5.63
C ARG A 124 18.69 1.10 5.08
N LEU A 125 17.66 1.83 5.55
CA LEU A 125 16.30 1.70 5.02
C LEU A 125 16.22 2.10 3.53
N THR A 126 16.99 3.11 3.12
CA THR A 126 17.03 3.58 1.73
C THR A 126 17.75 2.58 0.82
N ALA A 127 18.81 1.93 1.30
CA ALA A 127 19.58 0.93 0.57
C ALA A 127 18.82 -0.40 0.39
N CYS A 128 17.81 -0.66 1.24
CA CYS A 128 16.97 -1.85 1.18
C CYS A 128 15.47 -1.47 1.12
N PRO A 129 14.99 -0.88 0.01
CA PRO A 129 13.64 -0.33 -0.06
C PRO A 129 12.55 -1.41 -0.14
N LEU A 130 12.87 -2.58 -0.72
CA LEU A 130 11.91 -3.65 -1.00
C LEU A 130 11.23 -4.21 0.26
N PRO A 131 11.95 -4.64 1.32
CA PRO A 131 11.32 -5.20 2.52
C PRO A 131 10.31 -4.26 3.18
N LEU A 132 10.63 -2.96 3.28
CA LEU A 132 9.72 -1.98 3.86
C LEU A 132 8.51 -1.74 2.95
N ARG A 133 8.75 -1.55 1.64
CA ARG A 133 7.69 -1.38 0.64
C ARG A 133 6.70 -2.54 0.66
N ARG A 134 7.19 -3.78 0.64
CA ARG A 134 6.36 -4.99 0.66
C ARG A 134 5.49 -5.04 1.91
N ARG A 135 6.04 -4.76 3.09
CA ARG A 135 5.27 -4.71 4.35
C ARG A 135 4.15 -3.65 4.27
N VAL A 136 4.41 -2.47 3.72
CA VAL A 136 3.40 -1.42 3.56
C VAL A 136 2.32 -1.84 2.54
N VAL A 137 2.71 -2.34 1.37
CA VAL A 137 1.78 -2.85 0.34
C VAL A 137 0.90 -3.97 0.92
N SER A 138 1.50 -4.93 1.61
CA SER A 138 0.82 -6.02 2.32
C SER A 138 -0.19 -5.55 3.35
N GLY A 139 0.21 -4.58 4.19
CA GLY A 139 -0.67 -4.02 5.22
C GLY A 139 -1.93 -3.44 4.59
N TRP A 140 -1.78 -2.64 3.54
CA TRP A 140 -2.91 -2.05 2.81
C TRP A 140 -3.73 -3.07 2.02
N ALA A 141 -3.09 -4.06 1.40
CA ALA A 141 -3.79 -5.15 0.72
C ALA A 141 -4.67 -5.96 1.69
N ARG A 142 -4.20 -6.20 2.93
CA ARG A 142 -4.99 -6.85 3.98
C ARG A 142 -6.22 -6.01 4.40
N VAL A 143 -6.06 -4.69 4.52
CA VAL A 143 -7.19 -3.79 4.82
C VAL A 143 -8.20 -3.80 3.67
N ALA A 144 -7.72 -3.73 2.43
CA ALA A 144 -8.57 -3.79 1.25
C ALA A 144 -9.32 -5.12 1.15
N TYR A 145 -8.63 -6.25 1.41
CA TYR A 145 -9.24 -7.58 1.46
C TYR A 145 -10.40 -7.66 2.47
N SER A 146 -10.16 -7.25 3.72
CA SER A 146 -11.21 -7.25 4.75
C SER A 146 -12.43 -6.44 4.31
N ALA A 147 -12.21 -5.27 3.70
CA ALA A 147 -13.29 -4.42 3.23
C ALA A 147 -14.02 -4.99 1.99
N VAL A 148 -13.31 -5.65 1.06
CA VAL A 148 -13.92 -6.34 -0.09
C VAL A 148 -14.76 -7.53 0.36
N GLU A 149 -14.35 -8.25 1.41
CA GLU A 149 -15.14 -9.32 2.02
C GLU A 149 -16.48 -8.79 2.57
N ASP A 150 -16.44 -7.68 3.31
CA ASP A 150 -17.65 -7.00 3.81
C ASP A 150 -18.58 -6.59 2.66
N VAL A 151 -18.03 -6.00 1.59
CA VAL A 151 -18.83 -5.65 0.39
C VAL A 151 -19.48 -6.90 -0.20
N ALA A 152 -18.71 -7.99 -0.37
CA ALA A 152 -19.20 -9.21 -0.98
C ALA A 152 -20.36 -9.83 -0.18
N GLY A 153 -20.30 -9.77 1.16
CA GLY A 153 -21.34 -10.29 2.05
C GLY A 153 -22.59 -9.42 2.12
N LEU A 154 -22.44 -8.09 2.02
CA LEU A 154 -23.53 -7.14 2.30
C LEU A 154 -24.25 -6.62 1.04
N ARG A 155 -23.57 -6.56 -0.12
CA ARG A 155 -24.11 -5.94 -1.36
C ARG A 155 -25.39 -6.56 -1.92
N GLY A 156 -25.73 -7.78 -1.50
CA GLY A 156 -26.93 -8.51 -1.92
C GLY A 156 -28.06 -8.48 -0.89
N SER A 157 -27.88 -7.78 0.23
CA SER A 157 -28.88 -7.69 1.29
C SER A 157 -30.12 -6.90 0.82
N ALA A 158 -31.28 -7.27 1.36
CA ALA A 158 -32.51 -6.50 1.21
C ALA A 158 -32.63 -5.35 2.23
N ASP A 159 -31.79 -5.34 3.28
CA ASP A 159 -31.75 -4.29 4.29
C ASP A 159 -30.95 -3.08 3.77
N ARG A 160 -31.53 -1.88 3.87
CA ARG A 160 -30.87 -0.64 3.48
C ARG A 160 -29.62 -0.36 4.32
N LEU A 161 -29.64 -0.69 5.62
CA LEU A 161 -28.50 -0.47 6.51
C LEU A 161 -27.29 -1.32 6.10
N ASP A 162 -27.53 -2.56 5.68
CA ASP A 162 -26.48 -3.44 5.14
C ASP A 162 -25.91 -2.89 3.83
N LEU A 163 -26.75 -2.35 2.94
CA LEU A 163 -26.30 -1.75 1.69
C LEU A 163 -25.47 -0.47 1.92
N ASP A 164 -25.85 0.35 2.90
CA ASP A 164 -25.09 1.54 3.28
C ASP A 164 -23.73 1.14 3.93
N ALA A 165 -23.72 0.05 4.71
CA ALA A 165 -22.49 -0.53 5.24
C ALA A 165 -21.59 -1.10 4.12
N ALA A 166 -22.17 -1.75 3.10
CA ALA A 166 -21.46 -2.22 1.92
C ALA A 166 -20.80 -1.06 1.16
N ALA A 167 -21.52 0.06 0.96
CA ALA A 167 -20.95 1.25 0.32
C ALA A 167 -19.78 1.84 1.14
N THR A 168 -19.91 1.89 2.46
CA THR A 168 -18.84 2.33 3.37
C THR A 168 -17.61 1.42 3.29
N ALA A 169 -17.82 0.10 3.27
CA ALA A 169 -16.75 -0.88 3.09
C ALA A 169 -16.09 -0.74 1.71
N GLY A 170 -16.86 -0.51 0.64
CA GLY A 170 -16.35 -0.26 -0.71
C GLY A 170 -15.42 0.96 -0.74
N HIS A 171 -15.83 2.07 -0.14
CA HIS A 171 -14.98 3.25 -0.01
C HIS A 171 -13.66 2.93 0.72
N ARG A 172 -13.72 2.20 1.84
CA ARG A 172 -12.52 1.77 2.57
C ARG A 172 -11.61 0.87 1.74
N ALA A 173 -12.17 -0.08 0.99
CA ALA A 173 -11.42 -0.96 0.09
C ALA A 173 -10.65 -0.15 -0.95
N LEU A 174 -11.28 0.88 -1.51
CA LEU A 174 -10.68 1.73 -2.53
C LEU A 174 -9.59 2.66 -1.98
N LEU A 175 -9.80 3.24 -0.79
CA LEU A 175 -8.74 4.00 -0.10
C LEU A 175 -7.52 3.10 0.17
N ALA A 176 -7.75 1.91 0.74
CA ALA A 176 -6.68 0.95 1.02
C ALA A 176 -5.96 0.48 -0.26
N ALA A 177 -6.69 0.21 -1.35
CA ALA A 177 -6.09 -0.16 -2.63
C ALA A 177 -5.23 0.96 -3.22
N GLY A 178 -5.70 2.22 -3.13
CA GLY A 178 -4.91 3.39 -3.52
C GLY A 178 -3.65 3.58 -2.68
N LYS A 179 -3.70 3.26 -1.38
CA LYS A 179 -2.54 3.27 -0.49
C LYS A 179 -1.53 2.18 -0.83
N ALA A 180 -2.00 0.97 -1.13
CA ALA A 180 -1.14 -0.10 -1.63
C ALA A 180 -0.47 0.30 -2.93
N LEU A 181 -1.21 0.92 -3.85
CA LEU A 181 -0.68 1.42 -5.12
C LEU A 181 0.37 2.51 -4.95
N ALA A 182 0.08 3.53 -4.14
CA ALA A 182 1.04 4.59 -3.80
C ALA A 182 2.33 4.02 -3.18
N ALA A 183 2.19 3.05 -2.27
CA ALA A 183 3.34 2.37 -1.69
C ALA A 183 4.12 1.54 -2.74
N GLY A 184 3.42 0.89 -3.67
CA GLY A 184 4.01 0.22 -4.83
C GLY A 184 4.83 1.18 -5.71
N CYS A 185 4.42 2.45 -5.80
CA CYS A 185 5.15 3.53 -6.46
C CYS A 185 6.29 4.13 -5.60
N GLY A 186 6.54 3.59 -4.41
CA GLY A 186 7.56 4.08 -3.48
C GLY A 186 7.10 5.18 -2.51
N ASP A 187 5.86 5.64 -2.58
CA ASP A 187 5.30 6.61 -1.63
C ASP A 187 4.70 5.90 -0.41
N LEU A 188 5.56 5.68 0.59
CA LEU A 188 5.24 4.82 1.75
C LEU A 188 4.47 5.53 2.87
N HIS A 189 4.15 6.82 2.75
CA HIS A 189 3.47 7.55 3.83
C HIS A 189 2.18 6.84 4.23
N GLN A 190 1.92 6.66 5.53
CA GLN A 190 0.82 5.79 6.00
C GLN A 190 -0.56 6.45 6.11
N GLY A 191 -0.69 7.77 6.29
CA GLY A 191 -2.00 8.39 6.51
C GLY A 191 -2.98 8.21 5.34
N GLU A 192 -4.15 7.62 5.56
CA GLU A 192 -5.18 7.38 4.52
C GLU A 192 -5.70 8.69 3.91
N LYS A 193 -5.83 9.74 4.73
CA LYS A 193 -6.33 11.06 4.33
C LYS A 193 -5.58 11.69 3.16
N TRP A 194 -4.32 11.27 2.94
CA TRP A 194 -3.46 11.83 1.90
C TRP A 194 -3.36 10.98 0.64
N VAL A 195 -4.09 9.87 0.54
CA VAL A 195 -3.98 8.95 -0.61
C VAL A 195 -4.12 9.67 -1.96
N TRP A 196 -5.00 10.66 -2.04
CA TRP A 196 -5.19 11.49 -3.22
C TRP A 196 -3.95 12.27 -3.64
N HIS A 197 -3.27 12.89 -2.67
CA HIS A 197 -2.06 13.66 -2.91
C HIS A 197 -0.88 12.74 -3.22
N GLN A 198 -0.81 11.57 -2.59
CA GLN A 198 0.20 10.56 -2.89
C GLN A 198 0.04 10.05 -4.32
N LEU A 199 -1.15 9.59 -4.69
CA LEU A 199 -1.41 9.12 -6.05
C LEU A 199 -1.17 10.21 -7.10
N ALA A 200 -1.58 11.46 -6.83
CA ALA A 200 -1.34 12.56 -7.75
C ALA A 200 0.15 12.85 -8.01
N ARG A 201 1.05 12.52 -7.06
CA ARG A 201 2.50 12.78 -7.20
C ARG A 201 3.33 11.55 -7.57
N SER A 202 2.85 10.34 -7.28
CA SER A 202 3.63 9.10 -7.44
C SER A 202 3.04 8.08 -8.40
N ALA A 203 1.72 8.14 -8.68
CA ALA A 203 1.12 7.22 -9.64
C ALA A 203 1.60 7.55 -11.07
N PRO A 204 1.70 6.53 -11.95
CA PRO A 204 2.08 6.77 -13.34
C PRO A 204 1.05 7.64 -14.05
N ALA A 205 1.46 8.38 -15.08
CA ALA A 205 0.58 9.30 -15.81
C ALA A 205 -0.66 8.62 -16.42
N ALA A 206 -0.56 7.34 -16.76
CA ALA A 206 -1.67 6.54 -17.29
C ALA A 206 -2.68 6.09 -16.21
N PHE A 207 -2.38 6.26 -14.92
CA PHE A 207 -3.30 5.91 -13.85
C PHE A 207 -4.55 6.80 -13.90
N PRO A 208 -5.76 6.22 -13.94
CA PRO A 208 -7.00 6.98 -14.12
C PRO A 208 -7.42 7.63 -12.80
N LEU A 209 -6.73 8.71 -12.42
CA LEU A 209 -6.92 9.39 -11.14
C LEU A 209 -8.33 9.96 -10.96
N ASP A 210 -8.95 10.44 -12.04
CA ASP A 210 -10.32 10.98 -11.98
C ASP A 210 -11.36 9.88 -11.77
N GLU A 211 -11.12 8.70 -12.31
CA GLU A 211 -11.94 7.51 -12.07
C GLU A 211 -11.80 7.03 -10.62
N TYR A 212 -10.57 6.99 -10.10
CA TYR A 212 -10.31 6.73 -8.68
C TYR A 212 -11.06 7.73 -7.78
N ARG A 213 -11.06 9.03 -8.13
CA ARG A 213 -11.79 10.09 -7.42
C ARG A 213 -13.30 9.89 -7.45
N ARG A 214 -13.84 9.53 -8.61
CA ARG A 214 -15.26 9.25 -8.78
C ARG A 214 -15.70 8.08 -7.90
N LEU A 215 -14.96 6.97 -7.94
CA LEU A 215 -15.31 5.75 -7.21
C LEU A 215 -15.12 5.89 -5.69
N ALA A 216 -14.15 6.69 -5.23
CA ALA A 216 -13.96 6.94 -3.79
C ALA A 216 -14.67 8.19 -3.29
N HIS A 217 -15.55 8.80 -4.08
CA HIS A 217 -16.43 9.84 -3.58
C HIS A 217 -17.36 9.26 -2.49
N PRO A 218 -17.60 9.97 -1.37
CA PRO A 218 -18.58 9.54 -0.37
C PRO A 218 -19.95 9.28 -1.03
N GLY A 219 -20.51 8.09 -0.80
CA GLY A 219 -21.78 7.67 -1.41
C GLY A 219 -21.64 6.94 -2.76
N ALA A 220 -20.43 6.72 -3.26
CA ALA A 220 -20.14 5.80 -4.35
C ALA A 220 -19.61 4.45 -3.82
N PRO A 221 -20.02 3.31 -4.40
CA PRO A 221 -21.15 3.17 -5.31
C PRO A 221 -22.48 3.45 -4.60
N GLU A 222 -23.52 3.82 -5.37
CA GLU A 222 -24.86 4.00 -4.82
C GLU A 222 -25.32 2.72 -4.11
N PRO A 223 -25.82 2.80 -2.87
CA PRO A 223 -26.21 1.60 -2.13
C PRO A 223 -27.33 0.86 -2.86
N GLY A 224 -27.11 -0.44 -3.09
CA GLY A 224 -28.01 -1.29 -3.88
C GLY A 224 -27.74 -1.29 -5.38
N SER A 225 -26.64 -0.71 -5.87
CA SER A 225 -26.21 -0.80 -7.28
C SER A 225 -25.23 -1.97 -7.50
N PRO A 226 -25.67 -3.13 -8.05
CA PRO A 226 -24.76 -4.25 -8.31
C PRO A 226 -23.63 -3.90 -9.28
N HIS A 227 -23.93 -3.06 -10.27
CA HIS A 227 -22.95 -2.62 -11.26
C HIS A 227 -21.87 -1.74 -10.61
N GLY A 228 -22.25 -0.80 -9.74
CA GLY A 228 -21.29 0.05 -9.03
C GLY A 228 -20.36 -0.74 -8.11
N PHE A 229 -20.86 -1.76 -7.41
CA PHE A 229 -20.01 -2.62 -6.59
C PHE A 229 -19.07 -3.50 -7.44
N ALA A 230 -19.51 -3.95 -8.61
CA ALA A 230 -18.66 -4.72 -9.52
C ALA A 230 -17.52 -3.85 -10.09
N GLU A 231 -17.85 -2.63 -10.51
CA GLU A 231 -16.88 -1.64 -11.01
C GLU A 231 -15.84 -1.28 -9.93
N LEU A 232 -16.29 -0.98 -8.71
CA LEU A 232 -15.38 -0.72 -7.58
C LEU A 232 -14.48 -1.92 -7.30
N ALA A 233 -15.02 -3.13 -7.27
CA ALA A 233 -14.24 -4.34 -7.01
C ALA A 233 -13.18 -4.58 -8.09
N ALA A 234 -13.52 -4.37 -9.37
CA ALA A 234 -12.58 -4.47 -10.49
C ALA A 234 -11.45 -3.43 -10.35
N PHE A 235 -11.77 -2.18 -10.02
CA PHE A 235 -10.77 -1.13 -9.83
C PHE A 235 -9.84 -1.41 -8.65
N VAL A 236 -10.41 -1.87 -7.53
CA VAL A 236 -9.64 -2.32 -6.35
C VAL A 236 -8.69 -3.47 -6.72
N GLN A 237 -9.18 -4.46 -7.47
CA GLN A 237 -8.34 -5.57 -7.97
C GLN A 237 -7.17 -5.05 -8.80
N THR A 238 -7.43 -4.17 -9.78
CA THR A 238 -6.38 -3.61 -10.65
C THR A 238 -5.30 -2.90 -9.85
N CYS A 239 -5.69 -2.06 -8.88
CA CYS A 239 -4.75 -1.36 -8.02
C CYS A 239 -3.89 -2.32 -7.18
N LEU A 240 -4.53 -3.29 -6.53
CA LEU A 240 -3.85 -4.26 -5.67
C LEU A 240 -2.94 -5.19 -6.46
N VAL A 241 -3.37 -5.67 -7.62
CA VAL A 241 -2.56 -6.50 -8.51
C VAL A 241 -1.34 -5.73 -8.99
N ALA A 242 -1.49 -4.50 -9.49
CA ALA A 242 -0.36 -3.69 -9.95
C ALA A 242 0.64 -3.44 -8.81
N ALA A 243 0.15 -3.15 -7.60
CA ALA A 243 0.99 -2.98 -6.41
C ALA A 243 1.70 -4.28 -5.99
N MET A 244 1.01 -5.42 -6.01
CA MET A 244 1.52 -6.72 -5.55
C MET A 244 2.31 -7.50 -6.60
N THR A 245 2.31 -7.02 -7.85
CA THR A 245 3.15 -7.55 -8.94
C THR A 245 4.29 -6.57 -9.20
N LEU A 246 4.05 -5.47 -9.89
CA LEU A 246 5.11 -4.53 -10.29
C LEU A 246 5.72 -3.83 -9.07
N GLY A 247 4.90 -3.15 -8.26
CA GLY A 247 5.39 -2.39 -7.11
C GLY A 247 6.14 -3.23 -6.08
N TRP A 248 5.69 -4.47 -5.89
CA TRP A 248 6.26 -5.48 -4.99
C TRP A 248 7.70 -5.89 -5.37
N TRP A 249 8.01 -5.83 -6.65
CA TRP A 249 9.31 -6.17 -7.23
C TRP A 249 10.08 -4.94 -7.71
N GLU A 250 9.67 -3.74 -7.29
CA GLU A 250 10.30 -2.47 -7.68
C GLU A 250 10.33 -2.21 -9.20
N VAL A 251 9.42 -2.85 -9.93
CA VAL A 251 9.19 -2.53 -11.34
C VAL A 251 8.32 -1.27 -11.39
N PRO A 252 8.70 -0.22 -12.15
CA PRO A 252 7.88 0.97 -12.31
C PRO A 252 6.47 0.63 -12.80
N LEU A 253 5.44 1.19 -12.14
CA LEU A 253 4.04 0.91 -12.47
C LEU A 253 3.60 1.52 -13.82
N GLU A 254 4.45 2.34 -14.44
CA GLU A 254 4.31 2.81 -15.83
C GLU A 254 4.24 1.65 -16.83
N HIS A 255 4.81 0.49 -16.49
CA HIS A 255 4.74 -0.71 -17.31
C HIS A 255 3.40 -1.46 -17.18
N TRP A 256 2.50 -1.07 -16.27
CA TRP A 256 1.21 -1.74 -16.14
C TRP A 256 0.38 -1.52 -17.41
N PRO A 257 -0.05 -2.59 -18.11
CA PRO A 257 -0.52 -2.47 -19.49
C PRO A 257 -1.97 -1.98 -19.64
N GLY A 258 -2.75 -1.90 -18.57
CA GLY A 258 -4.14 -1.44 -18.63
C GLY A 258 -4.75 -1.20 -17.26
N TRP A 259 -5.21 0.03 -17.01
CA TRP A 259 -5.85 0.43 -15.75
C TRP A 259 -7.38 0.29 -15.75
N THR A 260 -7.96 0.12 -16.93
CA THR A 260 -9.40 0.03 -17.16
C THR A 260 -9.71 -1.27 -17.87
N ASP A 261 -10.93 -1.78 -17.66
CA ASP A 261 -11.44 -2.95 -18.37
C ASP A 261 -11.23 -2.82 -19.89
N GLY A 262 -10.57 -3.80 -20.47
CA GLY A 262 -10.49 -3.93 -21.92
C GLY A 262 -11.73 -4.57 -22.55
N GLY A 263 -11.72 -4.70 -23.88
CA GLY A 263 -12.82 -5.28 -24.66
C GLY A 263 -12.73 -6.79 -24.91
N GLY A 264 -11.65 -7.44 -24.49
CA GLY A 264 -11.42 -8.87 -24.68
C GLY A 264 -12.37 -9.76 -23.87
N PRO A 265 -12.32 -11.09 -24.02
CA PRO A 265 -13.25 -12.02 -23.36
C PRO A 265 -12.88 -12.34 -21.89
N LEU A 266 -11.60 -12.40 -21.53
CA LEU A 266 -11.19 -12.80 -20.18
C LEU A 266 -11.53 -11.68 -19.18
N ARG A 267 -12.10 -12.05 -18.02
CA ARG A 267 -12.25 -11.19 -16.83
C ARG A 267 -11.74 -11.93 -15.60
N ARG A 268 -11.22 -11.21 -14.61
CA ARG A 268 -11.03 -11.76 -13.27
C ARG A 268 -12.39 -12.04 -12.64
N ALA A 269 -12.48 -13.12 -11.87
CA ALA A 269 -13.66 -13.36 -11.03
C ALA A 269 -13.78 -12.22 -10.00
N GLY A 270 -14.99 -11.69 -9.82
CA GLY A 270 -15.23 -10.57 -8.91
C GLY A 270 -14.94 -10.90 -7.45
N PHE A 271 -14.56 -9.88 -6.67
CA PHE A 271 -14.32 -9.95 -5.21
C PHE A 271 -13.16 -10.85 -4.75
N PHE A 272 -12.40 -11.41 -5.69
CA PHE A 272 -11.09 -11.97 -5.38
C PHE A 272 -10.05 -10.85 -5.34
N VAL A 273 -9.21 -10.77 -4.32
CA VAL A 273 -8.11 -9.80 -4.27
C VAL A 273 -6.81 -10.47 -3.89
N PRO A 274 -5.67 -9.95 -4.36
CA PRO A 274 -4.40 -10.48 -3.93
C PRO A 274 -4.10 -10.00 -2.50
N CYS A 275 -3.49 -10.87 -1.72
CA CYS A 275 -3.06 -10.60 -0.36
C CYS A 275 -1.75 -11.36 -0.08
N SER A 276 -0.92 -10.84 0.81
CA SER A 276 0.30 -11.53 1.23
C SER A 276 0.00 -12.43 2.44
N SER A 277 0.53 -13.65 2.44
CA SER A 277 0.50 -14.58 3.57
C SER A 277 1.92 -15.05 3.92
N ASP A 278 2.08 -15.76 5.04
CA ASP A 278 3.36 -16.38 5.40
C ASP A 278 3.84 -17.41 4.35
N ALA A 279 2.91 -17.98 3.56
CA ALA A 279 3.20 -18.94 2.50
C ALA A 279 3.51 -18.29 1.13
N GLY A 280 3.57 -16.95 1.08
CA GLY A 280 3.70 -16.15 -0.14
C GLY A 280 2.40 -15.45 -0.54
N THR A 281 2.31 -15.02 -1.79
CA THR A 281 1.12 -14.33 -2.30
C THR A 281 -0.05 -15.29 -2.50
N VAL A 282 -1.23 -14.85 -2.10
CA VAL A 282 -2.49 -15.58 -2.24
C VAL A 282 -3.52 -14.71 -2.94
N VAL A 283 -4.46 -15.33 -3.62
CA VAL A 283 -5.70 -14.70 -4.09
C VAL A 283 -6.80 -15.19 -3.15
N VAL A 284 -7.45 -14.25 -2.45
CA VAL A 284 -8.49 -14.55 -1.47
C VAL A 284 -9.80 -13.98 -1.95
N GLY A 285 -10.90 -14.71 -1.77
CA GLY A 285 -12.22 -14.27 -2.15
C GLY A 285 -13.31 -14.72 -1.17
N PRO A 286 -14.59 -14.51 -1.53
CA PRO A 286 -15.73 -14.74 -0.65
C PRO A 286 -15.77 -16.16 -0.07
N GLY A 287 -16.23 -16.28 1.17
CA GLY A 287 -16.33 -17.56 1.88
C GLY A 287 -14.98 -18.15 2.27
N ALA A 288 -13.99 -17.30 2.55
CA ALA A 288 -12.62 -17.69 2.91
C ALA A 288 -11.91 -18.59 1.89
N ARG A 289 -12.30 -18.52 0.60
CA ARG A 289 -11.59 -19.22 -0.47
C ARG A 289 -10.20 -18.61 -0.64
N LEU A 290 -9.17 -19.43 -0.53
CA LEU A 290 -7.77 -19.01 -0.62
C LEU A 290 -7.02 -19.86 -1.65
N PHE A 291 -6.36 -19.18 -2.59
CA PHE A 291 -5.56 -19.79 -3.63
C PHE A 291 -4.12 -19.30 -3.49
N ARG A 292 -3.16 -20.21 -3.39
CA ARG A 292 -1.75 -19.84 -3.46
C ARG A 292 -1.44 -19.43 -4.90
N ALA A 293 -0.95 -18.21 -5.08
CA ALA A 293 -0.65 -17.65 -6.38
C ALA A 293 0.85 -17.31 -6.45
N PRO A 294 1.67 -18.14 -7.10
CA PRO A 294 3.04 -17.78 -7.44
C PRO A 294 3.10 -16.42 -8.16
N PRO A 295 4.21 -15.66 -8.08
CA PRO A 295 4.32 -14.34 -8.68
C PRO A 295 3.92 -14.28 -10.16
N GLU A 296 4.30 -15.30 -10.92
CA GLU A 296 3.93 -15.47 -12.33
C GLU A 296 2.42 -15.66 -12.54
N ALA A 297 1.76 -16.47 -11.70
CA ALA A 297 0.33 -16.73 -11.80
C ALA A 297 -0.49 -15.50 -11.38
N LEU A 298 -0.01 -14.77 -10.38
CA LEU A 298 -0.62 -13.51 -9.97
C LEU A 298 -0.55 -12.47 -11.08
N LEU A 299 0.59 -12.36 -11.78
CA LEU A 299 0.73 -11.44 -12.91
C LEU A 299 -0.24 -11.81 -14.03
N VAL A 300 -0.27 -13.07 -14.46
CA VAL A 300 -1.20 -13.54 -15.51
C VAL A 300 -2.65 -13.31 -15.12
N TRP A 301 -3.05 -13.65 -13.89
CA TRP A 301 -4.40 -13.35 -13.37
C TRP A 301 -4.71 -11.85 -13.45
N GLY A 302 -3.74 -11.03 -13.05
CA GLY A 302 -3.81 -9.58 -13.13
C GLY A 302 -4.07 -9.02 -14.53
N LEU A 303 -3.51 -9.66 -15.56
CA LEU A 303 -3.63 -9.24 -16.94
C LEU A 303 -4.98 -9.63 -17.59
N CYS A 304 -5.77 -10.50 -16.95
CA CYS A 304 -7.04 -11.02 -17.47
C CYS A 304 -8.22 -10.03 -17.34
N ASP A 305 -7.99 -8.73 -17.45
CA ASP A 305 -9.00 -7.69 -17.18
C ASP A 305 -9.53 -7.07 -18.47
N GLY A 306 -10.31 -7.85 -19.22
CA GLY A 306 -10.76 -7.45 -20.55
C GLY A 306 -9.73 -7.67 -21.64
N ALA A 307 -8.98 -8.76 -21.55
CA ALA A 307 -7.97 -9.15 -22.53
C ALA A 307 -8.33 -10.47 -23.22
N SER A 308 -7.84 -10.68 -24.44
CA SER A 308 -7.78 -12.01 -25.06
C SER A 308 -6.64 -12.84 -24.46
N PRO A 309 -6.66 -14.18 -24.58
CA PRO A 309 -5.54 -15.02 -24.18
C PRO A 309 -4.21 -14.56 -24.80
N ASP A 310 -4.20 -14.22 -26.09
CA ASP A 310 -3.00 -13.77 -26.80
C ASP A 310 -2.49 -12.42 -26.29
N GLU A 311 -3.40 -11.49 -25.96
CA GLU A 311 -3.03 -10.22 -25.34
C GLU A 311 -2.41 -10.42 -23.95
N VAL A 312 -2.97 -11.32 -23.14
CA VAL A 312 -2.40 -11.68 -21.83
C VAL A 312 -1.00 -12.25 -21.99
N VAL A 313 -0.81 -13.19 -22.92
CA VAL A 313 0.49 -13.81 -23.20
C VAL A 313 1.50 -12.73 -23.65
N GLY A 314 1.15 -11.91 -24.64
CA GLY A 314 2.04 -10.87 -25.15
C GLY A 314 2.44 -9.84 -24.09
N ARG A 315 1.50 -9.43 -23.22
CA ARG A 315 1.78 -8.52 -22.09
C ARG A 315 2.68 -9.19 -21.04
N ALA A 316 2.42 -10.45 -20.71
CA ALA A 316 3.24 -11.20 -19.74
C ALA A 316 4.67 -11.39 -20.25
N GLU A 317 4.86 -11.71 -21.52
CA GLU A 317 6.19 -11.85 -22.13
C GLU A 317 6.95 -10.51 -22.20
N ALA A 318 6.23 -9.40 -22.41
CA ALA A 318 6.82 -8.06 -22.36
C ALA A 318 7.27 -7.64 -20.95
N LEU A 319 6.56 -8.09 -19.90
CA LEU A 319 6.88 -7.80 -18.50
C LEU A 319 7.95 -8.76 -17.92
N ARG A 320 8.06 -9.98 -18.47
CA ARG A 320 9.02 -11.00 -18.05
C ARG A 320 10.44 -10.47 -17.72
N PRO A 321 11.11 -9.70 -18.60
CA PRO A 321 12.50 -9.30 -18.33
C PRO A 321 12.66 -8.28 -17.21
N LEU A 322 11.56 -7.73 -16.67
CA LEU A 322 11.61 -6.64 -15.70
C LEU A 322 11.79 -7.11 -14.25
N ALA A 323 11.50 -8.38 -13.93
CA ALA A 323 11.72 -8.93 -12.60
C ALA A 323 12.07 -10.42 -12.63
N GLU A 324 13.00 -10.83 -11.76
CA GLU A 324 13.49 -12.21 -11.66
C GLU A 324 12.39 -13.27 -11.48
N PRO A 325 11.33 -13.06 -10.67
CA PRO A 325 10.30 -14.06 -10.44
C PRO A 325 9.43 -14.37 -11.66
N TRP A 326 9.57 -13.59 -12.73
CA TRP A 326 8.82 -13.75 -13.97
C TRP A 326 9.62 -14.39 -15.08
N ASN A 327 10.92 -14.66 -14.89
CA ASN A 327 11.81 -15.23 -15.90
C ASN A 327 11.26 -16.52 -16.57
N GLY A 328 10.43 -17.29 -15.84
CA GLY A 328 9.77 -18.51 -16.34
C GLY A 328 8.51 -18.29 -17.19
N LEU A 329 7.99 -17.06 -17.29
CA LEU A 329 6.76 -16.73 -18.05
C LEU A 329 7.01 -16.78 -19.57
N THR A 330 6.98 -17.98 -20.12
CA THR A 330 6.88 -18.22 -21.57
C THR A 330 5.41 -18.25 -22.00
N GLY A 331 5.11 -18.07 -23.30
CA GLY A 331 3.75 -18.24 -23.81
C GLY A 331 3.11 -19.59 -23.42
N ARG A 332 3.87 -20.69 -23.51
CA ARG A 332 3.41 -22.01 -23.04
C ARG A 332 3.04 -22.00 -21.54
N ARG A 333 3.87 -21.38 -20.69
CA ARG A 333 3.57 -21.28 -19.25
C ARG A 333 2.33 -20.41 -19.01
N CYS A 334 2.18 -19.30 -19.73
CA CYS A 334 1.02 -18.43 -19.64
C CYS A 334 -0.28 -19.15 -19.97
N HIS A 335 -0.33 -19.93 -21.06
CA HIS A 335 -1.52 -20.75 -21.38
C HIS A 335 -1.83 -21.79 -20.31
N THR A 336 -0.82 -22.46 -19.76
CA THR A 336 -1.01 -23.38 -18.63
C THR A 336 -1.62 -22.66 -17.43
N VAL A 337 -1.07 -21.50 -17.05
CA VAL A 337 -1.59 -20.69 -15.95
C VAL A 337 -3.02 -20.21 -16.21
N LEU A 338 -3.35 -19.78 -17.44
CA LEU A 338 -4.72 -19.40 -17.80
C LEU A 338 -5.71 -20.54 -17.59
N ARG A 339 -5.35 -21.78 -17.97
CA ARG A 339 -6.17 -22.97 -17.70
C ARG A 339 -6.32 -23.24 -16.21
N GLU A 340 -5.23 -23.22 -15.45
CA GLU A 340 -5.25 -23.39 -13.99
C GLU A 340 -6.15 -22.34 -13.31
N LEU A 341 -6.10 -21.08 -13.76
CA LEU A 341 -6.95 -20.00 -13.25
C LEU A 341 -8.43 -20.20 -13.61
N ALA A 342 -8.73 -20.69 -14.82
CA ALA A 342 -10.09 -20.99 -15.25
C ALA A 342 -10.67 -22.16 -14.44
N ASP A 343 -9.90 -23.24 -14.27
CA ASP A 343 -10.28 -24.42 -13.48
C ASP A 343 -10.54 -24.06 -12.00
N ALA A 344 -9.77 -23.11 -11.46
CA ALA A 344 -9.97 -22.57 -10.11
C ALA A 344 -11.14 -21.57 -10.01
N ALA A 345 -11.77 -21.21 -11.12
CA ALA A 345 -12.78 -20.15 -11.24
C ALA A 345 -12.29 -18.78 -10.74
N LEU A 346 -11.01 -18.46 -11.01
CA LEU A 346 -10.38 -17.17 -10.72
C LEU A 346 -10.45 -16.20 -11.90
N ILE A 347 -10.73 -16.72 -13.10
CA ILE A 347 -11.07 -15.96 -14.30
C ILE A 347 -12.36 -16.51 -14.92
N ILE A 348 -13.06 -15.67 -15.66
CA ILE A 348 -14.27 -15.98 -16.43
C ILE A 348 -14.07 -15.52 -17.88
N GLY A 349 -14.82 -16.12 -18.82
CA GLY A 349 -14.85 -15.64 -20.20
C GLY A 349 -13.73 -16.17 -21.10
N ALA A 350 -13.65 -17.50 -21.26
CA ALA A 350 -13.25 -18.18 -22.51
C ALA A 350 -13.44 -19.69 -22.32
N HIS A 351 -13.92 -20.38 -23.37
CA HIS A 351 -13.50 -21.77 -23.59
C HIS A 351 -12.04 -21.68 -24.04
N LEU A 352 -11.10 -21.99 -23.16
CA LEU A 352 -9.70 -22.13 -23.56
C LEU A 352 -9.64 -23.40 -24.42
N GLU A 353 -9.69 -23.25 -25.75
CA GLU A 353 -9.53 -24.36 -26.68
C GLU A 353 -8.12 -24.96 -26.50
N ASP A 354 -8.03 -26.30 -26.47
CA ASP A 354 -6.82 -27.07 -26.15
C ASP A 354 -5.69 -26.95 -27.18
#